data_AF-A0A810BKW5-F1
#
_entry.id   AF-A0A810BKW5-F1
#
_cell.length_a   1.000
_cell.length_b   1.000
_cell.length_c   1.000
_cell.angle_alpha   90.00
_cell.angle_beta   90.00
_cell.angle_gamma   90.00
#
_symmetry.space_group_name_H-M   'P 1'
#
loop_
_entity.id
_entity.type
_entity.pdbx_description
1 polymer ?
#
loop_
_entity_poly.entity_id
_entity_poly.type
_entity_poly.pdbx_seq_one_letter_code
_entity_poly.pdbx_strand_id
1 'polypeptide(L)' 'MALTETNSFPVPAEAGSTSALVAEIKGFWKGFFATAFNPYRPELHYMRGPGPAWRAKHGMDAPIRLKPRDL' A
#
# COMPACT_ATOMS: atom_id res chain seq x y z
N MET A 1 -55.97 24.93 -34.98
CA MET A 1 -54.51 25.00 -34.81
C MET A 1 -54.18 24.36 -33.46
N ALA A 2 -53.84 23.06 -33.45
CA ALA A 2 -53.43 22.37 -32.23
C ALA A 2 -51.89 22.34 -32.22
N LEU A 3 -51.30 22.97 -31.21
CA LEU A 3 -49.85 23.02 -31.02
C LEU A 3 -49.43 21.72 -30.34
N THR A 4 -48.70 20.85 -31.02
CA THR A 4 -48.11 19.66 -30.41
C THR A 4 -46.86 20.06 -29.65
N GLU A 5 -46.97 20.16 -28.33
CA GLU A 5 -45.82 20.35 -27.45
C GLU A 5 -44.88 19.14 -27.56
N THR A 6 -43.67 19.39 -28.06
CA THR A 6 -42.64 18.37 -28.17
C THR A 6 -41.95 18.25 -26.81
N ASN A 7 -42.45 17.36 -25.95
CA ASN A 7 -41.73 16.99 -24.73
C ASN A 7 -40.59 16.03 -25.07
N SER A 8 -39.37 16.55 -25.09
CA SER A 8 -38.15 15.75 -25.13
C SER A 8 -37.88 15.20 -23.74
N PHE A 9 -38.03 13.89 -23.56
CA PHE A 9 -37.60 13.20 -22.34
C PHE A 9 -36.07 13.06 -22.35
N PRO A 10 -35.35 13.43 -21.27
CA PRO A 10 -33.94 13.13 -21.18
C PRO A 10 -33.76 11.61 -21.16
N VAL A 11 -33.04 11.09 -22.15
CA VAL A 11 -32.60 9.70 -22.15
C VAL A 11 -31.73 9.52 -20.91
N PRO A 12 -32.12 8.67 -19.94
CA PRO A 12 -31.26 8.41 -18.80
C PRO A 12 -30.00 7.76 -19.36
N ALA A 13 -28.84 8.28 -18.94
CA ALA A 13 -27.55 7.69 -19.25
C ALA A 13 -27.41 6.37 -18.47
N GLU A 14 -28.18 5.35 -18.85
CA GLU A 14 -28.07 3.97 -18.37
C GLU A 14 -26.85 3.27 -19.00
N ALA A 15 -25.75 4.01 -19.10
CA ALA A 15 -24.41 3.52 -19.43
C ALA A 15 -23.53 3.57 -18.17
N GLY A 16 -24.09 3.27 -16.99
CA GLY A 16 -23.42 3.53 -15.71
C GLY A 16 -22.91 2.31 -14.96
N SER A 17 -23.63 1.18 -15.00
CA SER A 17 -23.39 0.10 -14.02
C SER A 17 -22.12 -0.70 -14.30
N THR A 18 -21.92 -1.14 -15.55
CA THR A 18 -20.74 -1.95 -15.92
C THR A 18 -19.47 -1.12 -15.95
N SER A 19 -19.52 0.13 -16.42
CA SER A 19 -18.37 1.04 -16.41
C SER A 19 -17.94 1.41 -14.98
N ALA A 20 -18.89 1.64 -14.07
CA ALA A 20 -18.58 1.90 -12.67
C ALA A 20 -17.94 0.67 -11.99
N LEU A 21 -18.49 -0.52 -12.20
CA LEU A 21 -17.95 -1.78 -11.66
C LEU A 21 -16.51 -2.02 -12.15
N VAL A 22 -16.26 -1.83 -13.46
CA VAL A 22 -14.92 -1.98 -14.03
C VAL A 22 -13.93 -0.97 -13.44
N ALA A 23 -14.36 0.26 -13.17
CA ALA A 23 -13.53 1.26 -12.52
C ALA A 23 -13.16 0.87 -11.07
N GLU A 24 -14.10 0.32 -10.31
CA GLU A 24 -13.84 -0.18 -8.96
C GLU A 24 -12.86 -1.36 -8.94
N ILE A 25 -13.07 -2.35 -9.82
CA ILE A 25 -12.16 -3.50 -9.95
C ILE A 25 -10.75 -3.02 -10.31
N LYS A 26 -10.63 -2.10 -11.28
CA LYS A 26 -9.34 -1.54 -11.67
C LYS A 26 -8.65 -0.81 -10.51
N GLY A 27 -9.40 -0.06 -9.71
CA GLY A 27 -8.90 0.60 -8.51
C GLY A 27 -8.36 -0.38 -7.49
N PHE A 28 -9.10 -1.45 -7.22
CA PHE A 28 -8.69 -2.53 -6.33
C PHE A 28 -7.38 -3.18 -6.80
N TRP A 29 -7.31 -3.62 -8.06
CA TRP A 29 -6.11 -4.28 -8.59
C TRP A 29 -4.88 -3.37 -8.53
N LYS A 30 -5.03 -2.07 -8.83
CA LYS A 30 -3.93 -1.11 -8.73
C LYS A 30 -3.35 -1.05 -7.30
N GLY A 31 -4.20 -0.97 -6.28
CA GLY A 31 -3.77 -0.95 -4.87
C GLY A 31 -3.18 -2.29 -4.41
N PHE A 32 -3.79 -3.40 -4.85
CA PHE A 32 -3.30 -4.74 -4.57
C PHE A 32 -1.88 -4.95 -5.10
N PHE A 33 -1.61 -4.66 -6.38
CA PHE A 33 -0.28 -4.81 -6.96
C PHE A 33 0.76 -3.92 -6.25
N ALA A 34 0.41 -2.67 -5.93
CA ALA A 34 1.31 -1.78 -5.21
C ALA A 34 1.70 -2.30 -3.81
N THR A 35 0.78 -3.02 -3.15
CA THR A 35 1.00 -3.55 -1.79
C THR A 35 1.67 -4.92 -1.82
N ALA A 36 1.18 -5.83 -2.69
CA ALA A 36 1.67 -7.21 -2.80
C ALA A 36 3.10 -7.28 -3.32
N PHE A 37 3.48 -6.37 -4.22
CA PHE A 37 4.83 -6.30 -4.78
C PHE A 37 5.66 -5.17 -4.15
N ASN A 38 5.24 -4.63 -3.02
CA ASN A 38 6.07 -3.69 -2.27
C ASN A 38 7.32 -4.45 -1.77
N PRO A 39 8.54 -4.04 -2.16
CA PRO A 39 9.75 -4.70 -1.69
C PRO A 39 9.79 -4.73 -0.17
N TYR A 40 9.84 -5.93 0.41
CA TYR A 40 10.09 -6.08 1.84
C TYR A 40 11.41 -5.35 2.15
N ARG A 41 11.36 -4.36 3.06
CA ARG A 41 12.52 -3.61 3.53
C ARG A 41 12.96 -4.15 4.88
N PRO A 42 13.76 -5.24 4.89
CA PRO A 42 14.23 -5.87 6.13
C PRO A 42 14.97 -4.86 7.04
N GLU A 43 15.55 -3.81 6.48
CA GLU A 43 16.30 -2.77 7.17
C GLU A 43 15.46 -1.95 8.17
N LEU A 44 14.12 -1.98 8.04
CA LEU A 44 13.19 -1.39 9.00
C LEU A 44 12.78 -2.35 10.13
N HIS A 45 12.92 -3.65 9.90
CA HIS A 45 12.36 -4.69 10.77
C HIS A 45 13.42 -5.47 11.55
N TYR A 46 14.66 -5.50 11.06
CA TYR A 46 15.77 -6.04 11.84
C TYR A 46 16.27 -4.99 12.82
N MET A 47 16.44 -5.43 14.06
CA MET A 47 17.17 -4.70 15.09
C MET A 47 18.54 -4.31 14.50
N ARG A 48 18.81 -3.00 14.36
CA ARG A 48 20.09 -2.48 13.90
C ARG A 48 21.18 -2.81 14.92
N GLY A 49 21.77 -3.98 14.76
CA GLY A 49 22.91 -4.41 15.53
C GLY A 49 22.63 -5.63 16.42
N PRO A 50 23.70 -6.18 17.00
CA PRO A 50 23.61 -7.37 17.80
C PRO A 50 22.73 -7.18 19.04
N GLY A 51 21.67 -7.98 19.12
CA GLY A 51 20.78 -8.03 20.27
C GLY A 51 21.48 -8.51 21.56
N PRO A 52 20.84 -8.38 22.74
CA PRO A 52 21.43 -8.76 24.02
C PRO A 52 21.92 -10.21 24.08
N ALA A 53 21.20 -11.15 23.46
CA ALA A 53 21.58 -12.56 23.40
C ALA A 53 22.84 -12.81 22.55
N TRP A 54 23.07 -11.99 21.52
CA TRP A 54 24.30 -12.04 20.74
C TRP A 54 25.47 -11.45 21.53
N ARG A 55 25.25 -10.36 22.28
CA ARG A 55 26.25 -9.77 23.18
C ARG A 55 26.70 -10.73 24.28
N ALA A 56 25.78 -11.53 24.83
CA ALA A 56 26.10 -12.53 25.84
C ALA A 56 27.03 -13.65 25.31
N LYS A 57 27.01 -13.92 24.00
CA LYS A 57 27.83 -14.96 23.36
C LYS A 57 29.19 -14.44 22.87
N HIS A 58 29.26 -13.19 22.42
CA HIS A 58 30.45 -12.64 21.76
C HIS A 58 31.17 -11.54 22.53
N GLY A 59 30.62 -11.07 23.67
CA GLY A 59 31.32 -10.20 24.61
C GLY A 59 31.87 -8.90 23.98
N MET A 60 32.98 -8.41 24.55
CA MET A 60 33.72 -7.23 24.05
C MET A 60 34.68 -7.57 22.89
N ASP A 61 34.86 -8.87 22.58
CA ASP A 61 35.74 -9.37 21.50
C ASP A 61 35.03 -9.44 20.14
N ALA A 62 33.77 -8.99 20.08
CA ALA A 62 33.04 -8.85 18.84
C ALA A 62 33.81 -7.91 17.87
N PRO A 63 34.02 -8.30 16.59
CA PRO A 63 34.70 -7.45 15.60
C PRO A 63 33.91 -6.18 15.25
N ILE A 64 32.69 -6.05 15.76
CA ILE A 64 31.81 -4.90 15.60
C ILE A 64 32.11 -3.94 16.76
N ARG A 65 32.82 -2.84 16.50
CA ARG A 65 33.10 -1.78 17.49
C ARG A 65 31.77 -1.11 17.89
N LEU A 66 31.10 -1.67 18.88
CA LEU A 66 29.95 -1.06 19.54
C LEU A 66 30.48 0.07 20.43
N LYS A 67 29.99 1.30 20.20
CA LYS A 67 30.33 2.47 21.01
C LYS A 67 30.13 2.13 22.50
N PRO A 68 31.10 2.45 23.39
CA PRO A 68 30.91 2.24 24.81
C PRO A 68 29.62 2.94 25.25
N ARG A 69 28.77 2.24 26.00
CA ARG A 69 27.70 2.90 26.75
C ARG A 69 28.40 3.68 27.84
N ASP A 70 28.44 5.01 27.69
CA ASP A 70 28.87 5.92 28.73
C ASP A 70 27.98 5.63 29.97
N LEU A 71 28.64 5.17 31.03
CA LEU A 71 28.08 5.01 32.38
C LEU A 71 28.14 6.35 33.10
#